data_AF-A0A2C9UY41-F1
#
_entry.id   AF-A0A2C9UY41-F1
#
_cell.length_a   1.000
_cell.length_b   1.000
_cell.length_c   1.000
_cell.angle_alpha   90.00
_cell.angle_beta   90.00
_cell.angle_gamma   90.00
#
_symmetry.space_group_name_H-M   'P 1'
#
loop_
_entity.id
_entity.type
_entity.pdbx_description
1 polymer ?
#
loop_
_entity_poly.entity_id
_entity_poly.type
_entity_poly.pdbx_seq_one_letter_code
_entity_poly.pdbx_strand_id
1 'polypeptide(L)'
;MGFEAFEPIYGEPKVEWAKTSDSDSVPLRRFLMQIFAPDYYNLKIQVTDYHSNTFASVKSIMQLEDMRDSIGIGGSWSDFVDYFVASVKSEDVKLVLEKHSHAYGD
;
A
#
# COMPACT_ATOMS: atom_id res chain seq x y z
N MET A 1 6.33 -18.51 11.33
CA MET A 1 6.05 -18.04 9.96
C MET A 1 5.96 -16.54 10.03
N GLY A 2 7.09 -15.87 9.85
CA GLY A 2 7.16 -14.43 9.79
C GLY A 2 7.56 -13.97 8.41
N PHE A 3 8.17 -12.80 8.35
CA PHE A 3 8.74 -12.24 7.12
C PHE A 3 10.25 -12.51 6.99
N GLU A 4 10.73 -13.60 7.57
CA GLU A 4 12.16 -13.93 7.70
C GLU A 4 12.90 -13.98 6.35
N ALA A 5 12.20 -14.37 5.29
CA ALA A 5 12.71 -14.43 3.92
C ALA A 5 12.00 -13.45 2.96
N PHE A 6 11.33 -12.42 3.49
CA PHE A 6 10.59 -11.47 2.65
C PHE A 6 11.56 -10.53 1.94
N GLU A 7 11.64 -10.63 0.61
CA GLU A 7 12.42 -9.70 -0.19
C GLU A 7 11.67 -8.38 -0.39
N PRO A 8 12.34 -7.22 -0.21
CA PRO A 8 11.73 -5.93 -0.48
C PRO A 8 11.19 -5.83 -1.91
N ILE A 9 9.96 -5.33 -2.03
CA ILE A 9 9.29 -5.07 -3.31
C ILE A 9 9.37 -3.58 -3.60
N TYR A 10 9.71 -3.25 -4.83
CA TYR A 10 9.71 -1.88 -5.34
C TYR A 10 8.78 -1.78 -6.54
N GLY A 11 8.11 -0.64 -6.70
CA GLY A 11 7.23 -0.41 -7.84
C GLY A 11 6.82 1.05 -7.99
N GLU A 12 6.19 1.35 -9.12
CA GLU A 12 5.61 2.67 -9.42
C GLU A 12 4.09 2.50 -9.57
N PRO A 13 3.28 2.75 -8.52
CA PRO A 13 1.84 2.59 -8.60
C PRO A 13 1.19 3.65 -9.49
N LYS A 14 0.08 3.29 -10.13
CA LYS A 14 -0.76 4.24 -10.86
C LYS A 14 -1.47 5.16 -9.88
N VAL A 15 -1.25 6.46 -9.99
CA VAL A 15 -1.80 7.45 -9.04
C VAL A 15 -3.11 8.00 -9.58
N GLU A 16 -4.13 8.06 -8.73
CA GLU A 16 -5.43 8.66 -9.06
C GLU A 16 -6.05 9.40 -7.86
N TRP A 17 -6.92 10.38 -8.13
CA TRP A 17 -7.68 11.08 -7.11
C TRP A 17 -8.97 10.31 -6.79
N ALA A 18 -9.28 10.11 -5.50
CA ALA A 18 -10.51 9.46 -5.03
C ALA A 18 -11.78 10.16 -5.53
N LYS A 19 -11.71 11.49 -5.68
CA LYS A 19 -12.78 12.34 -6.23
C LYS A 19 -12.17 13.24 -7.28
N THR A 20 -12.60 13.08 -8.53
CA THR A 20 -12.29 14.01 -9.62
C THR A 20 -13.34 15.11 -9.62
N SER A 21 -13.15 16.17 -8.81
CA SER A 21 -13.83 17.43 -9.08
C SER A 21 -13.03 18.16 -10.17
N ASP A 22 -13.69 18.42 -11.30
CA ASP A 22 -13.08 18.84 -12.57
C ASP A 22 -12.34 20.21 -12.53
N SER A 23 -12.37 20.94 -11.42
CA SER A 23 -11.81 22.30 -11.35
C SER A 23 -10.40 22.41 -10.77
N ASP A 24 -9.89 21.43 -10.01
CA ASP A 24 -8.66 21.62 -9.20
C ASP A 24 -7.77 20.37 -9.08
N SER A 25 -7.77 19.44 -10.05
CA SER A 25 -6.85 18.31 -9.99
C SER A 25 -5.41 18.79 -10.20
N VAL A 26 -4.68 18.96 -9.09
CA VAL A 26 -3.24 19.22 -9.11
C VAL A 26 -2.57 18.08 -9.89
N PRO A 27 -1.61 18.37 -10.79
CA PRO A 27 -0.89 17.34 -11.51
C PRO A 27 -0.34 16.28 -10.55
N LEU A 28 -0.73 15.02 -10.76
CA LEU A 28 -0.27 13.92 -9.95
C LEU A 28 1.21 13.65 -10.26
N ARG A 29 2.06 13.79 -9.25
CA ARG A 29 3.46 13.36 -9.33
C ARG A 29 3.51 11.84 -9.38
N ARG A 30 4.61 11.31 -9.92
CA ARG A 30 4.94 9.89 -9.80
C ARG A 30 5.28 9.59 -8.35
N PHE A 31 4.77 8.46 -7.86
CA PHE A 31 5.12 7.93 -6.55
C PHE A 31 5.92 6.65 -6.73
N LEU A 32 6.89 6.44 -5.85
CA LEU A 32 7.60 5.18 -5.73
C LEU A 32 7.09 4.44 -4.49
N MET A 33 6.77 3.17 -4.66
CA MET A 33 6.34 2.24 -3.62
C MET A 33 7.51 1.35 -3.20
N GLN A 34 7.63 1.15 -1.90
CA GLN A 34 8.49 0.16 -1.28
C GLN A 34 7.68 -0.64 -0.26
N ILE A 35 7.71 -1.96 -0.36
CA ILE A 35 7.16 -2.87 0.66
C ILE A 35 8.29 -3.72 1.20
N PHE A 36 8.49 -3.72 2.52
CA PHE A 36 9.58 -4.45 3.15
C PHE A 36 9.22 -4.86 4.58
N ALA A 37 9.91 -5.86 5.09
CA ALA A 37 9.78 -6.30 6.47
C ALA A 37 10.81 -5.58 7.36
N PRO A 38 10.42 -4.60 8.19
CA PRO A 38 11.35 -3.98 9.15
C PRO A 38 11.80 -4.95 10.26
N ASP A 39 11.00 -5.98 10.53
CA ASP A 39 11.27 -7.04 11.50
C ASP A 39 10.54 -8.33 11.08
N TYR A 40 10.61 -9.36 11.92
CA TYR A 40 10.03 -10.67 11.63
C TYR A 40 8.49 -10.71 11.61
N TYR A 41 7.80 -9.72 12.21
CA TYR A 41 6.36 -9.75 12.47
C TYR A 41 5.57 -8.67 11.74
N ASN A 42 6.26 -7.72 11.13
CA ASN A 42 5.65 -6.56 10.52
C ASN A 42 6.06 -6.41 9.06
N LEU A 43 5.12 -5.95 8.26
CA LEU A 43 5.32 -5.53 6.88
C LEU A 43 5.04 -4.03 6.79
N LYS A 44 6.00 -3.26 6.29
CA LYS A 44 5.87 -1.84 6.06
C LYS A 44 5.66 -1.57 4.58
N ILE A 45 4.59 -0.84 4.28
CA ILE A 45 4.25 -0.30 2.97
C ILE A 45 4.55 1.19 3.01
N GLN A 46 5.42 1.67 2.13
CA GLN A 46 5.80 3.07 2.02
C GLN A 46 5.63 3.54 0.58
N VAL A 47 5.06 4.73 0.40
CA VAL A 47 4.95 5.39 -0.90
C VAL A 47 5.43 6.83 -0.78
N THR A 48 6.23 7.32 -1.73
CA THR A 48 6.79 8.66 -1.68
C THR A 48 6.96 9.28 -3.06
N ASP A 49 6.74 10.60 -3.16
CA ASP A 49 7.06 11.39 -4.36
C ASP A 49 8.46 12.02 -4.30
N TYR A 50 9.24 11.74 -3.23
CA TYR A 50 10.54 12.35 -2.93
C TYR A 50 10.57 13.88 -3.02
N HIS A 51 9.42 14.53 -2.81
CA HIS A 51 9.29 15.98 -2.91
C HIS A 51 8.56 16.54 -1.70
N SER A 52 7.29 16.19 -1.51
CA SER A 52 6.45 16.72 -0.43
C SER A 52 5.64 15.67 0.31
N ASN A 53 5.43 14.50 -0.29
CA ASN A 53 4.51 13.50 0.23
C ASN A 53 5.21 12.17 0.43
N THR A 54 5.15 11.67 1.66
CA THR A 54 5.53 10.31 2.00
C THR A 54 4.45 9.73 2.91
N PHE A 55 3.88 8.61 2.50
CA PHE A 55 2.90 7.87 3.29
C PHE A 55 3.48 6.52 3.67
N ALA A 56 3.17 6.04 4.87
CA ALA A 56 3.57 4.71 5.30
C ALA A 56 2.48 4.06 6.14
N SER A 57 2.38 2.74 6.02
CA SER A 57 1.55 1.90 6.88
C SER A 57 2.34 0.67 7.29
N VAL A 58 2.18 0.25 8.54
CA VAL A 58 2.76 -0.99 9.06
C VAL A 58 1.62 -1.95 9.33
N LYS A 59 1.78 -3.19 8.86
CA LYS A 59 0.81 -4.28 9.03
C LYS A 59 1.50 -5.43 9.77
N SER A 60 0.94 -5.79 10.91
CA SER A 60 1.36 -7.00 11.63
C SER A 60 0.87 -8.26 10.92
N ILE A 61 1.46 -9.41 11.22
CA ILE A 61 0.98 -10.73 10.76
C ILE A 61 -0.51 -10.91 11.07
N MET A 62 -0.95 -10.61 12.30
CA MET A 62 -2.37 -10.77 12.68
C MET A 62 -3.30 -9.94 11.80
N GLN A 63 -2.96 -8.69 11.51
CA GLN A 63 -3.77 -7.85 10.61
C GLN A 63 -3.81 -8.37 9.17
N LEU A 64 -2.75 -9.03 8.73
CA LEU A 64 -2.68 -9.64 7.41
C LEU A 64 -3.43 -10.99 7.38
N GLU A 65 -3.46 -11.74 8.46
CA GLU A 65 -4.33 -12.93 8.62
C GLU A 65 -5.81 -12.52 8.61
N ASP A 66 -6.18 -11.46 9.35
CA ASP A 66 -7.53 -10.89 9.30
C ASP A 66 -7.90 -10.46 7.87
N MET A 67 -6.93 -9.89 7.13
CA MET A 67 -7.11 -9.51 5.73
C MET A 67 -7.31 -10.74 4.83
N ARG A 68 -6.52 -11.81 5.03
CA ARG A 68 -6.69 -13.09 4.31
C ARG A 68 -8.09 -13.63 4.50
N ASP A 69 -8.56 -13.66 5.73
CA ASP A 69 -9.86 -14.19 6.10
C ASP A 69 -11.00 -13.31 5.53
N SER A 70 -10.81 -11.99 5.49
CA SER A 70 -11.76 -11.03 4.90
C SER A 70 -11.88 -11.15 3.38
N ILE A 71 -10.77 -11.41 2.68
CA ILE A 71 -10.76 -11.62 1.22
C ILE A 71 -11.29 -13.04 0.88
N GLY A 72 -11.20 -13.98 1.81
CA GLY A 72 -11.66 -15.36 1.63
C GLY A 72 -10.65 -16.26 0.93
N ILE A 73 -9.35 -15.97 1.04
CA ILE A 73 -8.30 -16.81 0.47
C ILE A 73 -8.02 -17.98 1.42
N GLY A 74 -8.41 -19.18 1.00
CA GLY A 74 -8.05 -20.42 1.70
C GLY A 74 -6.60 -20.82 1.46
N GLY A 75 -6.11 -21.79 2.22
CA GLY A 75 -4.73 -22.29 2.13
C GLY A 75 -3.88 -21.92 3.34
N SER A 76 -2.58 -22.08 3.19
CA SER A 76 -1.60 -21.76 4.23
C SER A 76 -1.33 -20.25 4.31
N TRP A 77 -0.66 -19.83 5.38
CA TRP A 77 -0.13 -18.46 5.48
C TRP A 77 0.83 -18.13 4.32
N SER A 78 1.70 -19.06 3.94
CA SER A 78 2.64 -18.85 2.82
C SER A 78 1.92 -18.63 1.50
N ASP A 79 0.86 -19.39 1.22
CA ASP A 79 0.05 -19.20 0.00
C ASP A 79 -0.54 -17.78 -0.08
N PHE A 80 -0.96 -17.24 1.07
CA PHE A 80 -1.46 -15.88 1.15
C PHE A 80 -0.36 -14.83 0.95
N VAL A 81 0.82 -15.04 1.53
CA VAL A 81 1.98 -14.15 1.30
C VAL A 81 2.38 -14.15 -0.17
N ASP A 82 2.43 -15.32 -0.81
CA ASP A 82 2.72 -15.44 -2.25
C ASP A 82 1.68 -14.71 -3.10
N TYR A 83 0.40 -14.88 -2.77
CA TYR A 83 -0.70 -14.13 -3.40
C TYR A 83 -0.53 -12.61 -3.23
N PHE A 84 -0.21 -12.15 -2.03
CA PHE A 84 -0.01 -10.72 -1.74
C PHE A 84 1.16 -10.18 -2.55
N VAL A 85 2.30 -10.88 -2.56
CA VAL A 85 3.50 -10.51 -3.32
C VAL A 85 3.18 -10.43 -4.81
N ALA A 86 2.49 -11.43 -5.36
CA ALA A 86 2.09 -11.44 -6.77
C ALA A 86 1.14 -10.28 -7.11
N SER A 87 0.20 -9.98 -6.22
CA SER A 87 -0.77 -8.88 -6.38
C SER A 87 -0.08 -7.51 -6.39
N VAL A 88 0.88 -7.28 -5.49
CA VAL A 88 1.66 -6.02 -5.43
C VAL A 88 2.64 -5.90 -6.59
N LYS A 89 3.24 -7.01 -7.06
CA LYS A 89 4.13 -7.01 -8.22
C LYS A 89 3.39 -6.92 -9.55
N SER A 90 2.06 -7.02 -9.55
CA SER A 90 1.26 -6.78 -10.75
C SER A 90 1.38 -5.32 -11.18
N GLU A 91 1.29 -5.04 -12.47
CA GLU A 91 1.30 -3.67 -13.00
C GLU A 91 -0.02 -2.91 -12.72
N ASP A 92 -0.92 -3.45 -11.89
CA ASP A 92 -2.25 -2.89 -11.58
C ASP A 92 -2.37 -2.33 -10.15
N VAL A 93 -1.24 -2.03 -9.50
CA VAL A 93 -1.26 -1.35 -8.19
C VAL A 93 -1.64 0.11 -8.36
N LYS A 94 -2.64 0.56 -7.59
CA LYS A 94 -3.12 1.95 -7.58
C LYS A 94 -2.85 2.65 -6.25
N LEU A 95 -2.39 3.89 -6.32
CA LEU A 95 -2.33 4.82 -5.21
C LEU A 95 -3.48 5.82 -5.34
N VAL A 96 -4.48 5.67 -4.49
CA VAL A 96 -5.65 6.57 -4.47
C VAL A 96 -5.43 7.65 -3.43
N LEU A 97 -5.41 8.91 -3.87
CA LEU A 97 -5.23 10.08 -3.01
C LEU A 97 -6.57 10.77 -2.75
N GLU A 98 -6.82 11.15 -1.50
CA GLU A 98 -7.95 12.02 -1.14
C GLU A 98 -7.43 13.38 -0.67
N LYS A 99 -8.07 14.46 -1.13
CA LYS A 99 -7.79 15.79 -0.60
C LYS A 99 -8.34 15.88 0.81
N HIS A 100 -7.49 16.23 1.77
CA HIS A 100 -8.00 16.69 3.06
C HIS A 100 -8.77 18.00 2.83
N SER A 101 -10.09 17.96 2.97
CA SER A 101 -10.86 19.19 3.12
C SER A 101 -10.48 19.80 4.47
N HIS A 102 -9.85 20.97 4.46
CA HIS A 102 -9.75 21.77 5.68
C HIS A 102 -11.18 22.05 6.16
N ALA A 103 -11.59 21.43 7.26
CA ALA A 103 -12.73 21.89 8.02
C ALA A 103 -12.30 23.20 8.69
N TYR A 104 -12.51 24.33 8.00
CA TYR A 104 -12.58 25.61 8.68
C TYR A 104 -13.86 25.57 9.54
N GLY A 105 -13.68 25.30 10.82
CA GLY A 105 -14.69 25.64 11.82
C GLY A 105 -14.47 27.09 12.22
N ASP A 106 -15.37 27.96 11.79
CA ASP A 106 -15.67 29.23 12.46
C ASP A 106 -16.66 28.98 13.60
#